data_AF-A0A1F7BM90-F1
#
_entry.id   AF-A0A1F7BM90-F1
#
_cell.length_a   1.000
_cell.length_b   1.000
_cell.length_c   1.000
_cell.angle_alpha   90.00
_cell.angle_beta   90.00
_cell.angle_gamma   90.00
#
_symmetry.space_group_name_H-M   'P 1'
#
loop_
_entity.id
_entity.type
_entity.pdbx_description
1 polymer ?
#
loop_
_entity_poly.entity_id
_entity_poly.type
_entity_poly.pdbx_seq_one_letter_code
_entity_poly.pdbx_strand_id
1 'polypeptide(L)'
;MPLHKKFVIIVCIVILTTVAWQSLFPREYVPGRKKVQEGEPCKGRPIVVDYAYNWGPVEPHECKVQCGGTIERYIMYTNGLATQCSVPPACLDYGEDNRVTCEYEVESRSE
;
A
#
# COMPACT_ATOMS: atom_id res chain seq x y z
N MET A 1 -47.37 -15.91 -7.12
CA MET A 1 -46.22 -15.35 -7.87
C MET A 1 -45.14 -16.41 -7.98
N PRO A 2 -44.71 -16.77 -9.20
CA PRO A 2 -43.74 -17.84 -9.42
C PRO A 2 -42.37 -17.52 -8.81
N LEU A 3 -41.63 -18.57 -8.43
CA LEU A 3 -40.37 -18.49 -7.68
C LEU A 3 -39.33 -17.58 -8.36
N HIS A 4 -39.23 -17.65 -9.69
CA HIS A 4 -38.32 -16.80 -10.47
C HIS A 4 -38.66 -15.31 -10.37
N LYS A 5 -39.95 -14.93 -10.31
CA LYS A 5 -40.36 -13.52 -10.13
C LYS A 5 -40.00 -12.99 -8.74
N LYS A 6 -40.15 -13.83 -7.70
CA LYS A 6 -39.71 -13.48 -6.32
C LYS A 6 -38.20 -13.25 -6.29
N PHE A 7 -37.44 -14.12 -6.93
CA PHE A 7 -35.98 -14.02 -6.98
C PHE A 7 -35.50 -12.73 -7.66
N VAL A 8 -36.08 -12.39 -8.82
CA VAL A 8 -35.76 -11.14 -9.54
C VAL A 8 -36.04 -9.91 -8.68
N ILE A 9 -37.18 -9.87 -7.98
CA ILE A 9 -37.54 -8.74 -7.12
C ILE A 9 -36.53 -8.59 -5.97
N ILE A 10 -36.11 -9.69 -5.34
CA ILE A 10 -35.12 -9.66 -4.26
C ILE A 10 -33.78 -9.10 -4.77
N VAL A 11 -33.30 -9.59 -5.92
CA VAL A 11 -32.05 -9.09 -6.53
C VAL A 11 -32.14 -7.60 -6.83
N CYS A 12 -33.25 -7.13 -7.41
CA CYS A 12 -33.46 -5.70 -7.67
C CYS A 12 -33.45 -4.86 -6.38
N ILE A 13 -34.09 -5.34 -5.30
CA ILE A 13 -34.07 -4.64 -4.00
C ILE A 13 -32.65 -4.55 -3.46
N VAL A 14 -31.86 -5.63 -3.53
CA VAL A 14 -30.47 -5.64 -3.07
C VAL A 14 -29.63 -4.63 -3.86
N ILE A 15 -29.77 -4.59 -5.19
CA ILE A 15 -29.05 -3.64 -6.04
C ILE A 15 -29.47 -2.20 -5.74
N LEU A 16 -30.77 -1.92 -5.63
CA LEU A 16 -31.27 -0.56 -5.37
C LEU A 16 -30.83 -0.06 -4.00
N THR A 17 -30.87 -0.92 -2.97
CA THR A 17 -30.44 -0.56 -1.61
C THR A 17 -28.94 -0.33 -1.52
N THR A 18 -28.11 -1.13 -2.18
CA THR A 18 -26.65 -0.90 -2.21
C THR A 18 -26.29 0.38 -2.95
N VAL A 19 -26.92 0.67 -4.09
CA VAL A 19 -26.69 1.91 -4.84
C VAL A 19 -27.15 3.13 -4.03
N ALA A 20 -28.33 3.07 -3.41
CA ALA A 20 -28.81 4.15 -2.53
C ALA A 20 -27.86 4.38 -1.35
N TRP A 21 -27.36 3.31 -0.73
CA TRP A 21 -26.38 3.40 0.36
C TRP A 21 -25.07 4.04 -0.10
N GLN A 22 -24.50 3.61 -1.23
CA GLN A 22 -23.28 4.20 -1.81
C GLN A 22 -23.47 5.68 -2.18
N SER A 23 -24.67 6.06 -2.64
CA SER A 23 -24.99 7.45 -2.98
C SER A 23 -25.15 8.35 -1.76
N LEU A 24 -25.68 7.83 -0.65
CA LEU A 24 -25.85 8.59 0.60
C LEU A 24 -24.56 8.65 1.42
N PHE A 25 -23.67 7.67 1.26
CA PHE A 25 -22.38 7.59 1.94
C PHE A 25 -21.23 7.46 0.93
N PRO A 26 -20.98 8.50 0.10
CA PRO A 26 -19.87 8.48 -0.83
C PRO A 26 -18.56 8.38 -0.05
N ARG A 27 -17.77 7.33 -0.31
CA ARG A 27 -16.39 7.29 0.16
C ARG A 27 -15.56 8.16 -0.75
N GLU A 28 -14.84 9.11 -0.17
CA GLU A 28 -13.86 9.91 -0.90
C GLU A 28 -12.80 8.97 -1.47
N TYR A 29 -12.58 9.06 -2.79
CA TYR A 29 -11.50 8.30 -3.42
C TYR A 29 -10.18 8.90 -2.96
N VAL A 30 -9.42 8.14 -2.18
CA VAL A 30 -8.05 8.49 -1.81
C VAL A 30 -7.12 7.75 -2.77
N PRO A 31 -6.56 8.43 -3.80
CA PRO A 31 -5.57 7.79 -4.64
C PRO A 31 -4.39 7.33 -3.79
N GLY A 32 -3.86 6.14 -4.09
CA GLY A 32 -2.54 5.77 -3.59
C GLY A 32 -1.52 6.84 -3.99
N ARG A 33 -0.50 7.06 -3.16
CA ARG A 33 0.58 8.00 -3.50
C ARG A 33 1.28 7.56 -4.79
N LYS A 34 1.90 8.54 -5.47
CA LYS A 34 2.78 8.28 -6.61
C LYS A 34 3.84 7.25 -6.21
N LYS A 35 4.06 6.27 -7.08
CA LYS A 35 5.17 5.31 -6.96
C LYS A 35 6.50 6.06 -6.90
N VAL A 36 7.38 5.63 -5.99
CA VAL A 36 8.74 6.15 -5.94
C VAL A 36 9.46 5.79 -7.24
N GLN A 37 10.33 6.68 -7.72
CA GLN A 37 11.24 6.41 -8.84
C GLN A 37 12.65 6.13 -8.33
N GLU A 38 13.45 5.47 -9.17
CA GLU A 38 14.85 5.15 -8.83
C GLU A 38 15.62 6.41 -8.42
N GLY A 39 16.26 6.37 -7.26
CA GLY A 39 17.07 7.48 -6.74
C GLY A 39 16.27 8.67 -6.19
N GLU A 40 14.94 8.61 -6.16
CA GLU A 40 14.15 9.60 -5.39
C GLU A 40 14.40 9.41 -3.89
N PRO A 41 14.30 10.47 -3.06
CA PRO A 41 14.48 10.34 -1.63
C PRO A 41 13.35 9.51 -0.99
N CYS A 42 13.72 8.55 -0.15
CA CYS A 42 12.79 7.79 0.68
C CYS A 42 12.07 8.73 1.65
N LYS A 43 10.82 8.42 1.95
CA LYS A 43 9.97 9.21 2.84
C LYS A 43 9.54 8.40 4.05
N GLY A 44 9.46 9.09 5.18
CA GLY A 44 8.93 8.53 6.42
C GLY A 44 9.98 7.88 7.29
N ARG A 45 9.59 6.90 8.11
CA ARG A 45 10.48 6.24 9.08
C ARG A 45 11.10 4.97 8.50
N PRO A 46 12.38 4.67 8.80
CA PRO A 46 12.99 3.43 8.36
C PRO A 46 12.39 2.21 9.09
N ILE A 47 12.24 1.13 8.34
CA ILE A 47 12.13 -0.25 8.81
C ILE A 47 13.51 -0.86 8.57
N VAL A 48 14.33 -0.92 9.62
CA VAL A 48 15.68 -1.46 9.52
C VAL A 48 15.60 -2.98 9.53
N VAL A 49 16.12 -3.62 8.50
CA VAL A 49 16.20 -5.08 8.38
C VAL A 49 17.66 -5.54 8.50
N ASP A 50 17.86 -6.80 8.89
CA ASP A 50 19.18 -7.39 9.12
C ASP A 50 19.77 -8.09 7.88
N TYR A 51 19.09 -7.98 6.73
CA TYR A 51 19.51 -8.55 5.46
C TYR A 51 19.73 -7.48 4.37
N ALA A 52 20.47 -7.86 3.34
CA ALA A 52 20.73 -7.03 2.18
C ALA A 52 19.63 -7.23 1.12
N TYR A 53 19.23 -6.16 0.45
CA TYR A 53 18.34 -6.26 -0.71
C TYR A 53 19.06 -7.00 -1.85
N ASN A 54 18.47 -8.08 -2.35
CA ASN A 54 19.08 -8.98 -3.33
C ASN A 54 18.45 -8.88 -4.72
N TRP A 55 17.50 -7.97 -4.93
CA TRP A 55 16.80 -7.73 -6.20
C TRP A 55 15.95 -8.95 -6.66
N GLY A 56 15.66 -9.85 -5.74
CA GLY A 56 14.88 -11.05 -5.97
C GLY A 56 13.39 -10.79 -5.76
N PRO A 57 12.50 -11.51 -6.46
CA PRO A 57 11.05 -11.40 -6.26
C PRO A 57 10.56 -12.15 -5.01
N VAL A 58 11.45 -12.82 -4.26
CA VAL A 58 11.13 -13.67 -3.11
C VAL A 58 11.80 -13.10 -1.86
N GLU A 59 11.54 -11.83 -1.58
CA GLU A 59 12.01 -11.16 -0.37
C GLU A 59 10.84 -11.01 0.63
N PRO A 60 11.12 -10.90 1.94
CA PRO A 60 10.08 -10.67 2.94
C PRO A 60 9.37 -9.33 2.67
N HIS A 61 8.05 -9.35 2.55
CA HIS A 61 7.21 -8.16 2.34
C HIS A 61 7.09 -7.33 3.64
N GLU A 62 8.17 -6.68 4.07
CA GLU A 62 8.25 -5.93 5.33
C GLU A 62 7.35 -4.68 5.35
N CYS A 63 6.96 -4.20 4.16
CA CYS A 63 5.96 -3.15 4.01
C CYS A 63 4.59 -3.50 4.63
N LYS A 64 4.31 -4.78 4.90
CA LYS A 64 3.08 -5.24 5.57
C LYS A 64 2.84 -4.59 6.94
N VAL A 65 3.91 -4.23 7.67
CA VAL A 65 3.78 -3.55 8.97
C VAL A 65 3.09 -2.17 8.83
N GLN A 66 3.21 -1.53 7.66
CA GLN A 66 2.57 -0.25 7.36
C GLN A 66 1.06 -0.36 7.10
N CYS A 67 0.56 -1.54 6.74
CA CYS A 67 -0.87 -1.75 6.45
C CYS A 67 -1.79 -1.50 7.64
N GLY A 68 -1.26 -1.53 8.87
CA GLY A 68 -2.00 -1.23 10.11
C GLY A 68 -1.85 0.20 10.60
N GLY A 69 -1.04 1.04 9.93
CA GLY A 69 -0.70 2.40 10.38
C GLY A 69 -0.95 3.46 9.33
N THR A 70 -0.86 4.73 9.74
CA THR A 70 -0.98 5.91 8.86
C THR A 70 0.37 6.57 8.56
N ILE A 71 1.45 5.97 9.05
CA ILE A 71 2.81 6.52 8.97
C ILE A 71 3.50 5.92 7.75
N GLU A 72 4.04 6.79 6.90
CA GLU A 72 4.88 6.40 5.77
C GLU A 72 6.21 5.81 6.27
N ARG A 73 6.65 4.73 5.64
CA ARG A 73 7.90 4.04 5.95
C ARG A 73 8.61 3.60 4.68
N TYR A 74 9.89 3.29 4.83
CA TYR A 74 10.72 2.66 3.82
C TYR A 74 11.54 1.55 4.49
N ILE A 75 11.97 0.55 3.73
CA ILE A 75 12.83 -0.52 4.24
C ILE A 75 14.27 -0.07 4.06
N MET A 76 15.09 -0.18 5.11
CA MET A 76 16.52 0.12 5.09
C MET A 76 17.29 -1.18 5.22
N TYR A 77 18.00 -1.55 4.16
CA TYR A 77 18.75 -2.80 4.07
C TYR A 77 20.20 -2.62 4.50
N THR A 78 20.88 -3.72 4.83
CA THR A 78 22.28 -3.68 5.34
C THR A 78 23.32 -3.28 4.29
N ASN A 79 22.98 -3.35 3.00
CA ASN A 79 23.85 -2.97 1.88
C ASN A 79 23.71 -1.48 1.48
N GLY A 80 23.04 -0.67 2.30
CA GLY A 80 22.88 0.76 2.03
C GLY A 80 21.82 1.08 0.97
N LEU A 81 21.02 0.10 0.57
CA LEU A 81 19.85 0.31 -0.29
C LEU A 81 18.61 0.52 0.58
N ALA A 82 17.57 1.09 -0.04
CA ALA A 82 16.25 1.22 0.56
C ALA A 82 15.15 1.12 -0.49
N THR A 83 13.97 0.66 -0.08
CA THR A 83 12.77 0.59 -0.93
C THR A 83 11.61 1.28 -0.23
N GLN A 84 10.81 2.05 -0.97
CA GLN A 84 9.67 2.79 -0.41
C GLN A 84 8.47 1.87 -0.23
N CYS A 85 7.87 1.88 0.97
CA CYS A 85 6.57 1.26 1.20
C CYS A 85 5.43 2.21 0.84
N SER A 86 4.44 1.72 0.11
CA SER A 86 3.27 2.54 -0.24
C SER A 86 2.41 2.81 1.00
N VAL A 87 1.81 4.00 1.06
CA VAL A 87 0.84 4.36 2.10
C VAL A 87 -0.54 3.75 1.84
N PRO A 88 -1.39 3.60 2.88
CA PRO A 88 -2.80 3.28 2.70
C PRO A 88 -3.49 4.22 1.69
N PRO A 89 -4.45 3.73 0.90
CA PRO A 89 -5.09 2.40 0.96
C PRO A 89 -4.35 1.30 0.16
N ALA A 90 -3.30 1.65 -0.59
CA ALA A 90 -2.65 0.73 -1.52
C ALA A 90 -1.71 -0.23 -0.81
N CYS A 91 -0.91 0.26 0.14
CA CYS A 91 0.03 -0.54 0.95
C CYS A 91 0.83 -1.60 0.16
N LEU A 92 1.22 -1.26 -1.07
CA LEU A 92 1.97 -2.11 -1.98
C LEU A 92 3.47 -2.01 -1.73
N ASP A 93 4.14 -3.13 -1.96
CA ASP A 93 5.59 -3.37 -1.86
C ASP A 93 6.26 -3.05 -3.21
N TYR A 94 5.73 -2.05 -3.92
CA TYR A 94 6.07 -1.76 -5.30
C TYR A 94 7.58 -1.64 -5.55
N GLY A 95 8.32 -1.03 -4.61
CA GLY A 95 9.78 -0.91 -4.69
C GLY A 95 10.49 -2.26 -4.70
N GLU A 96 10.09 -3.17 -3.82
CA GLU A 96 10.61 -4.54 -3.75
C GLU A 96 10.22 -5.33 -5.02
N ASP A 97 8.94 -5.27 -5.41
CA ASP A 97 8.42 -5.99 -6.58
C ASP A 97 9.04 -5.55 -7.91
N ASN A 98 9.41 -4.27 -8.03
CA ASN A 98 9.83 -3.66 -9.29
C ASN A 98 11.30 -3.26 -9.29
N ARG A 99 12.08 -3.67 -8.28
CA ARG A 99 13.51 -3.32 -8.20
C ARG A 99 13.73 -1.81 -8.24
N VAL A 100 12.90 -1.08 -7.51
CA VAL A 100 13.02 0.38 -7.41
C VAL A 100 13.54 0.76 -6.04
N THR A 101 14.72 1.37 -6.02
CA THR A 101 15.36 1.85 -4.78
C THR A 101 15.23 3.36 -4.62
N CYS A 102 15.24 3.80 -3.36
CA CYS A 102 15.21 5.20 -2.98
C CYS A 102 16.43 5.56 -2.13
N GLU A 103 16.83 6.82 -2.16
CA GLU A 103 17.93 7.35 -1.34
C GLU A 103 17.39 7.76 0.02
N TYR A 104 17.99 7.27 1.11
CA TYR A 104 17.63 7.73 2.45
C TYR A 104 18.76 8.62 2.99
N GLU A 105 18.37 9.73 3.64
CA GLU A 105 19.33 10.50 4.41
C GLU A 105 19.73 9.66 5.62
N VAL A 106 21.00 9.25 5.65
CA VAL A 106 21.62 8.77 6.88
C VAL A 106 21.70 10.00 7.77
N GLU A 107 20.69 10.22 8.62
CA GLU A 107 20.75 11.29 9.62
C GLU A 107 22.02 11.05 10.42
N SER A 108 23.03 11.87 10.16
CA SER A 108 24.33 11.78 10.79
C SER A 108 24.06 11.94 12.28
N ARG A 109 24.17 10.83 13.00
CA ARG A 109 24.09 10.75 14.45
C ARG A 109 24.92 11.90 15.03
N SER A 110 24.28 12.99 15.43
CA SER A 110 24.90 14.02 16.25
C SER A 110 25.36 13.30 17.51
N GLU A 111 26.66 13.34 17.74
CA GLU A 111 27.38 12.76 18.88
C GLU A 111 26.70 13.03 20.23
#